data_AF-A0A969C4P4-F1
#
_entry.id   AF-A0A969C4P4-F1
#
_cell.length_a   1.000
_cell.length_b   1.000
_cell.length_c   1.000
_cell.angle_alpha   90.00
_cell.angle_beta   90.00
_cell.angle_gamma   90.00
#
_symmetry.space_group_name_H-M   'P 1'
#
loop_
_entity.id
_entity.type
_entity.pdbx_description
1 polymer ?
#
loop_
_entity_poly.entity_id
_entity_poly.type
_entity_poly.pdbx_seq_one_letter_code
_entity_poly.pdbx_strand_id
1 'polypeptide(L)'
;MVCPVIASPTREYTQKIKHETFLTPIWMTAKLLLTGELTPSEEPYIWIPRELLEPNEKDNEIIGDVDEVDRFLEQNPYPLNLEDAMLPLRWSDVWNYANKMLLGVTGFSIEDFSIEGYTKNNSTFILPEENAESDKIRLNIIKLYDYLREKKSLPQLLLRFASLQDNALKPLLTGTQNVEKSSFHYGQMRGDISLSPSQREALHHFLTLEEEGGEILAINGPPGTGKTTLLQSVVATMWIEAALAGKRQPPIIVATSTNNQAVTNVIEDFAVKSGEDSVLGNAGFLK
;
A
#
# COMPACT_ATOMS: atom_id res chain seq x y z
N MET A 1 19.11 -2.83 -0.95
CA MET A 1 20.11 -3.90 -1.13
C MET A 1 21.46 -3.30 -1.52
N VAL A 2 22.55 -3.93 -1.11
CA VAL A 2 23.94 -3.50 -1.37
C VAL A 2 24.71 -4.69 -1.97
N CYS A 3 25.53 -4.45 -2.99
CA CYS A 3 26.42 -5.43 -3.60
C CYS A 3 27.85 -4.87 -3.60
N PRO A 4 28.76 -5.43 -2.80
CA PRO A 4 30.12 -4.89 -2.62
C PRO A 4 31.05 -5.19 -3.79
N VAL A 5 30.64 -6.08 -4.70
CA VAL A 5 31.44 -6.46 -5.87
C VAL A 5 30.60 -6.23 -7.12
N ILE A 6 31.15 -5.48 -8.07
CA ILE A 6 30.57 -5.37 -9.41
C ILE A 6 31.67 -5.79 -10.37
N ALA A 7 31.40 -6.71 -11.29
CA ALA A 7 32.34 -7.03 -12.36
C ALA A 7 31.74 -6.71 -13.73
N SER A 8 32.46 -5.93 -14.53
CA SER A 8 32.03 -5.54 -15.88
C SER A 8 32.74 -6.39 -16.93
N PRO A 9 32.11 -6.74 -18.07
CA PRO A 9 32.79 -7.46 -19.14
C PRO A 9 34.06 -6.72 -19.60
N THR A 10 35.18 -7.43 -19.69
CA THR A 10 36.46 -6.92 -20.19
C THR A 10 36.31 -6.52 -21.65
N ARG A 11 36.77 -5.31 -22.00
CA ARG A 11 36.74 -4.79 -23.37
C ARG A 11 38.12 -4.96 -24.00
N GLU A 12 38.26 -5.82 -25.01
CA GLU A 12 39.44 -5.85 -25.87
C GLU A 12 39.10 -5.30 -27.26
N TYR A 13 39.97 -4.43 -27.80
CA TYR A 13 39.91 -3.93 -29.19
C TYR A 13 38.54 -3.42 -29.69
N THR A 14 37.82 -2.64 -28.87
CA THR A 14 36.52 -2.03 -29.25
C THR A 14 35.39 -3.01 -29.57
N GLN A 15 35.59 -4.32 -29.42
CA GLN A 15 34.55 -5.35 -29.54
C GLN A 15 34.33 -6.03 -28.18
N LYS A 16 33.06 -6.23 -27.82
CA LYS A 16 32.68 -6.82 -26.53
C LYS A 16 32.82 -8.34 -26.62
N ILE A 17 33.52 -8.95 -25.66
CA ILE A 17 33.80 -10.41 -25.65
C ILE A 17 32.56 -11.22 -25.20
N LYS A 18 31.70 -10.65 -24.33
CA LYS A 18 30.52 -11.32 -23.74
C LYS A 18 29.31 -10.37 -23.64
N HIS A 19 28.13 -10.93 -23.33
CA HIS A 19 26.85 -10.22 -23.15
C HIS A 19 27.00 -9.00 -22.20
N GLU A 20 26.22 -7.93 -22.44
CA GLU A 20 26.35 -6.60 -21.80
C GLU A 20 26.05 -6.55 -20.28
N THR A 21 25.82 -7.69 -19.63
CA THR A 21 25.36 -7.75 -18.25
C THR A 21 26.54 -7.74 -17.28
N PHE A 22 26.55 -6.79 -16.34
CA PHE A 22 27.49 -6.76 -15.23
C PHE A 22 27.15 -7.86 -14.21
N LEU A 23 28.16 -8.41 -13.55
CA LEU A 23 28.00 -9.42 -12.50
C LEU A 23 27.87 -8.75 -11.14
N THR A 24 26.95 -9.28 -10.33
CA THR A 24 26.72 -8.89 -8.93
C THR A 24 26.77 -10.15 -8.05
N PRO A 25 27.97 -10.64 -7.72
CA PRO A 25 28.17 -12.00 -7.22
C PRO A 25 27.67 -12.19 -5.80
N ILE A 26 27.47 -11.14 -5.02
CA ILE A 26 26.97 -11.26 -3.64
C ILE A 26 26.17 -10.04 -3.23
N TRP A 27 25.04 -10.24 -2.58
CA TRP A 27 24.15 -9.18 -2.14
C TRP A 27 23.94 -9.24 -0.63
N MET A 28 23.68 -8.08 -0.04
CA MET A 28 23.35 -7.92 1.37
C MET A 28 22.24 -6.88 1.56
N THR A 29 21.33 -7.13 2.49
CA THR A 29 20.27 -6.18 2.86
C THR A 29 20.80 -5.05 3.74
N ALA A 30 20.29 -3.83 3.54
CA ALA A 30 20.67 -2.66 4.32
C ALA A 30 19.47 -1.71 4.48
N LYS A 31 19.46 -0.93 5.56
CA LYS A 31 18.47 0.10 5.87
C LYS A 31 19.07 1.47 5.63
N LEU A 32 18.37 2.33 4.89
CA LEU A 32 18.76 3.72 4.70
C LEU A 32 18.03 4.58 5.74
N LEU A 33 18.79 5.24 6.60
CA LEU A 33 18.25 6.16 7.60
C LEU A 33 17.92 7.52 6.97
N LEU A 34 17.04 8.29 7.63
CA LEU A 34 16.70 9.66 7.23
C LEU A 34 17.92 10.60 7.22
N THR A 35 18.97 10.26 7.97
CA THR A 35 20.25 10.97 7.97
C THR A 35 21.04 10.77 6.68
N GLY A 36 20.65 9.80 5.83
CA GLY A 36 21.39 9.38 4.65
C GLY A 36 22.41 8.27 4.93
N GLU A 37 22.51 7.79 6.18
CA GLU A 37 23.43 6.71 6.55
C GLU A 37 22.82 5.34 6.27
N LEU A 38 23.64 4.42 5.77
CA LEU A 38 23.26 3.01 5.60
C LEU A 38 23.66 2.22 6.84
N THR A 39 22.72 1.47 7.41
CA THR A 39 22.96 0.50 8.49
C THR A 39 22.63 -0.91 8.02
N PRO A 40 23.19 -1.95 8.66
CA PRO A 40 22.69 -3.31 8.47
C PRO A 40 21.18 -3.40 8.71
N SER A 41 20.53 -4.34 8.02
CA SER A 41 19.13 -4.71 8.32
C SER A 41 19.04 -5.34 9.70
N GLU A 42 17.86 -5.21 10.34
CA GLU A 42 17.54 -5.90 11.60
C GLU A 42 17.52 -7.42 11.38
N GLU A 43 17.00 -7.84 10.23
CA GLU A 43 17.11 -9.21 9.69
C GLU A 43 18.05 -9.17 8.47
N PRO A 44 19.37 -9.26 8.68
CA PRO A 44 20.36 -9.27 7.62
C PRO A 44 20.23 -10.54 6.75
N TYR A 45 20.03 -10.36 5.45
CA TYR A 45 20.08 -11.44 4.47
C TYR A 45 21.22 -11.21 3.49
N ILE A 46 22.11 -12.21 3.35
CA ILE A 46 23.22 -12.24 2.40
C ILE A 46 23.03 -13.43 1.47
N TRP A 47 23.16 -13.20 0.16
CA TRP A 47 23.00 -14.27 -0.83
C TRP A 47 23.84 -14.05 -2.07
N ILE A 48 24.15 -15.17 -2.74
CA ILE A 48 24.69 -15.19 -4.10
C ILE A 48 23.51 -15.47 -5.05
N PRO A 49 23.31 -14.67 -6.12
CA PRO A 49 22.21 -14.91 -7.05
C PRO A 49 22.26 -16.32 -7.64
N ARG A 50 21.14 -17.06 -7.57
CA ARG A 50 21.03 -18.42 -8.13
C ARG A 50 21.39 -18.51 -9.61
N GLU A 51 21.14 -17.43 -10.34
CA GLU A 51 21.48 -17.28 -11.75
C GLU A 51 22.99 -17.32 -12.06
N LEU A 52 23.84 -17.19 -11.04
CA LEU A 52 25.30 -17.28 -11.15
C LEU A 52 25.86 -18.61 -10.61
N LEU A 53 24.99 -19.55 -10.23
CA LEU A 53 25.37 -20.80 -9.58
C LEU A 53 24.94 -22.01 -10.39
N GLU A 54 25.81 -23.01 -10.50
CA GLU A 54 25.44 -24.31 -11.05
C GLU A 54 24.59 -25.13 -10.07
N PRO A 55 23.77 -26.08 -10.58
CA PRO A 55 23.35 -26.21 -11.97
C PRO A 55 22.39 -25.06 -12.37
N ASN A 56 22.59 -24.51 -13.57
CA ASN A 56 21.72 -23.49 -14.17
C ASN A 56 21.41 -23.85 -15.63
N GLU A 57 20.15 -23.71 -16.04
CA GLU A 57 19.69 -24.01 -17.40
C GLU A 57 19.90 -22.82 -18.37
N LYS A 58 20.21 -21.64 -17.85
CA LYS A 58 20.47 -20.42 -18.64
C LYS A 58 21.95 -20.30 -18.98
N ASP A 59 22.25 -19.71 -20.14
CA ASP A 59 23.60 -19.34 -20.60
C ASP A 59 24.15 -18.12 -19.83
N ASN A 60 24.19 -18.23 -18.51
CA ASN A 60 24.70 -17.23 -17.60
C ASN A 60 26.12 -17.57 -17.17
N GLU A 61 26.89 -16.56 -16.78
CA GLU A 61 28.19 -16.79 -16.16
C GLU A 61 28.04 -17.47 -14.80
N ILE A 62 28.74 -18.59 -14.65
CA ILE A 62 28.76 -19.37 -13.43
C ILE A 62 29.99 -18.98 -12.61
N ILE A 63 29.77 -18.68 -11.34
CA ILE A 63 30.81 -18.24 -10.40
C ILE A 63 31.02 -19.26 -9.26
N GLY A 64 30.15 -20.26 -9.14
CA GLY A 64 30.20 -21.28 -8.09
C GLY A 64 29.07 -22.29 -8.21
N ASP A 65 28.97 -23.19 -7.23
CA ASP A 65 27.95 -24.24 -7.15
C ASP A 65 26.97 -23.93 -6.00
N VAL A 66 25.69 -24.22 -6.19
CA VAL A 66 24.68 -24.11 -5.13
C VAL A 66 24.96 -25.05 -3.97
N ASP A 67 25.53 -26.22 -4.23
CA ASP A 67 25.86 -27.19 -3.19
C ASP A 67 26.95 -26.64 -2.26
N GLU A 68 27.85 -25.79 -2.77
CA GLU A 68 28.84 -25.07 -1.94
C GLU A 68 28.19 -23.95 -1.12
N VAL A 69 27.16 -23.28 -1.66
CA VAL A 69 26.36 -22.32 -0.89
C VAL A 69 25.66 -23.00 0.27
N ASP A 70 24.95 -24.10 -0.01
CA ASP A 70 24.21 -24.86 1.00
C ASP A 70 25.16 -25.40 2.08
N ARG A 71 26.28 -25.99 1.67
CA ARG A 71 27.32 -26.49 2.59
C ARG A 71 27.91 -25.36 3.44
N PHE A 72 28.15 -24.18 2.86
CA PHE A 72 28.64 -23.03 3.61
C PHE A 72 27.63 -22.59 4.67
N LEU A 73 26.35 -22.47 4.32
CA LEU A 73 25.27 -22.06 5.22
C LEU A 73 25.05 -23.08 6.35
N GLU A 74 25.16 -24.38 6.07
CA GLU A 74 25.09 -25.45 7.08
C GLU A 74 26.27 -25.39 8.07
N GLN A 75 27.48 -25.15 7.59
CA GLN A 75 28.69 -25.11 8.42
C GLN A 75 28.87 -23.77 9.15
N ASN A 76 28.32 -22.70 8.60
CA ASN A 76 28.43 -21.34 9.12
C ASN A 76 27.02 -20.77 9.33
N PRO A 77 26.24 -21.32 10.28
CA PRO A 77 24.92 -20.80 10.59
C PRO A 77 25.02 -19.32 10.91
N TYR A 78 24.07 -18.56 10.38
CA TYR A 78 24.13 -17.11 10.31
C TYR A 78 24.31 -16.51 11.72
N PRO A 79 25.49 -15.94 12.05
CA PRO A 79 25.83 -15.57 13.43
C PRO A 79 25.14 -14.28 13.91
N LEU A 80 24.31 -13.69 13.05
CA LEU A 80 23.74 -12.36 13.21
C LEU A 80 22.26 -12.39 13.67
N ASN A 81 21.67 -13.59 13.80
CA ASN A 81 20.31 -13.82 14.33
C ASN A 81 20.31 -14.17 15.83
N LEU A 82 21.27 -13.64 16.60
CA LEU A 82 21.23 -13.83 18.05
C LEU A 82 20.25 -12.80 18.64
N GLU A 83 19.02 -13.22 18.89
CA GLU A 83 18.07 -12.51 19.77
C GLU A 83 18.72 -12.12 21.12
N ASP A 84 19.79 -12.83 21.52
CA ASP A 84 20.58 -12.62 22.74
C ASP A 84 21.63 -11.48 22.67
N ALA A 85 21.96 -10.96 21.49
CA ALA A 85 22.94 -9.89 21.38
C ALA A 85 22.28 -8.53 21.67
N MET A 86 22.39 -8.04 22.91
CA MET A 86 22.00 -6.68 23.33
C MET A 86 22.74 -5.54 22.58
N LEU A 87 23.46 -5.83 21.49
CA LEU A 87 24.27 -4.89 20.73
C LEU A 87 23.80 -4.83 19.27
N PRO A 88 23.74 -3.64 18.68
CA PRO A 88 23.34 -3.47 17.29
C PRO A 88 24.34 -4.17 16.35
N LEU A 89 23.80 -4.79 15.31
CA LEU A 89 24.58 -5.43 14.26
C LEU A 89 25.51 -4.42 13.58
N ARG A 90 26.79 -4.77 13.41
CA ARG A 90 27.78 -3.88 12.78
C ARG A 90 28.05 -4.30 11.35
N TRP A 91 28.35 -3.31 10.49
CA TRP A 91 28.77 -3.55 9.12
C TRP A 91 29.95 -4.51 9.01
N SER A 92 30.91 -4.44 9.93
CA SER A 92 32.05 -5.36 9.96
C SER A 92 31.63 -6.82 10.02
N ASP A 93 30.57 -7.12 10.78
CA ASP A 93 30.13 -8.50 11.01
C ASP A 93 29.41 -9.04 9.75
N VAL A 94 28.53 -8.23 9.15
CA VAL A 94 27.88 -8.51 7.85
C VAL A 94 28.89 -8.67 6.72
N TRP A 95 29.85 -7.74 6.64
CA TRP A 95 30.86 -7.73 5.58
C TRP A 95 31.80 -8.93 5.69
N ASN A 96 32.23 -9.28 6.91
CA ASN A 96 33.06 -10.46 7.14
C ASN A 96 32.33 -11.76 6.77
N TYR A 97 31.04 -11.87 7.09
CA TYR A 97 30.25 -13.03 6.72
C TYR A 97 30.10 -13.14 5.20
N ALA A 98 29.73 -12.04 4.54
CA ALA A 98 29.64 -11.97 3.08
C ALA A 98 30.96 -12.34 2.41
N ASN A 99 32.08 -11.84 2.93
CA ASN A 99 33.41 -12.17 2.41
C ASN A 99 33.73 -13.66 2.53
N LYS A 100 33.40 -14.28 3.68
CA LYS A 100 33.59 -15.72 3.90
C LYS A 100 32.70 -16.56 2.97
N MET A 101 31.45 -16.14 2.77
CA MET A 101 30.50 -16.82 1.89
C MET A 101 30.99 -16.78 0.44
N LEU A 102 31.36 -15.59 -0.05
CA LEU A 102 31.88 -15.44 -1.40
C LEU A 102 33.15 -16.28 -1.61
N LEU A 103 34.08 -16.26 -0.64
CA LEU A 103 35.30 -17.05 -0.68
C LEU A 103 35.03 -18.55 -0.67
N GLY A 104 34.10 -19.01 0.16
CA GLY A 104 33.74 -20.42 0.26
C GLY A 104 33.09 -20.98 -1.01
N VAL A 105 32.33 -20.15 -1.72
CA VAL A 105 31.56 -20.58 -2.91
C VAL A 105 32.32 -20.37 -4.21
N THR A 106 33.07 -19.27 -4.32
CA THR A 106 33.71 -18.85 -5.58
C THR A 106 35.23 -18.99 -5.57
N GLY A 107 35.83 -19.18 -4.40
CA GLY A 107 37.28 -19.15 -4.21
C GLY A 107 37.88 -17.74 -4.18
N PHE A 108 37.07 -16.68 -4.33
CA PHE A 108 37.51 -15.28 -4.28
C PHE A 108 36.87 -14.51 -3.13
N SER A 109 37.62 -13.56 -2.58
CA SER A 109 37.12 -12.59 -1.61
C SER A 109 36.47 -11.39 -2.30
N ILE A 110 35.82 -10.53 -1.52
CA ILE A 110 35.27 -9.26 -2.00
C ILE A 110 36.37 -8.38 -2.59
N GLU A 111 37.60 -8.43 -2.07
CA GLU A 111 38.71 -7.55 -2.47
C GLU A 111 39.39 -8.00 -3.78
N ASP A 112 39.57 -9.30 -3.96
CA ASP A 112 40.33 -9.92 -5.06
C ASP A 112 39.46 -10.65 -6.09
N PHE A 113 38.14 -10.43 -6.07
CA PHE A 113 37.20 -11.03 -7.02
C PHE A 113 37.64 -10.84 -8.47
N SER A 114 37.84 -11.95 -9.18
CA SER A 114 38.30 -11.98 -10.57
C SER A 114 37.70 -13.17 -11.31
N ILE A 115 37.07 -12.92 -12.45
CA ILE A 115 36.51 -13.95 -13.33
C ILE A 115 36.99 -13.69 -14.76
N GLU A 116 37.27 -14.75 -15.50
CA GLU A 116 37.73 -14.65 -16.88
C GLU A 116 36.72 -13.88 -17.76
N GLY A 117 37.21 -12.87 -18.47
CA GLY A 117 36.36 -12.00 -19.30
C GLY A 117 35.62 -10.91 -18.52
N TYR A 118 35.86 -10.76 -17.21
CA TYR A 118 35.31 -9.69 -16.38
C TYR A 118 36.40 -8.95 -15.60
N THR A 119 36.22 -7.65 -15.43
CA THR A 119 37.07 -6.79 -14.60
C THR A 119 36.24 -6.25 -13.45
N LYS A 120 36.71 -6.44 -12.21
CA LYS A 120 36.08 -5.88 -11.02
C LYS A 120 36.15 -4.34 -11.05
N ASN A 121 35.03 -3.70 -10.76
CA ASN A 121 34.93 -2.26 -10.56
C ASN A 121 35.27 -1.88 -9.11
N ASN A 122 35.85 -0.69 -8.92
CA ASN A 122 36.10 -0.12 -7.59
C ASN A 122 34.85 0.58 -7.00
N SER A 123 33.66 0.06 -7.28
CA SER A 123 32.39 0.67 -6.86
C SER A 123 31.45 -0.36 -6.29
N THR A 124 30.65 0.06 -5.32
CA THR A 124 29.58 -0.73 -4.69
C THR A 124 28.27 -0.41 -5.39
N PHE A 125 27.47 -1.43 -5.68
CA PHE A 125 26.14 -1.23 -6.27
C PHE A 125 25.09 -1.16 -5.16
N ILE A 126 24.22 -0.16 -5.23
CA ILE A 126 23.11 -0.01 -4.30
C ILE A 126 21.83 -0.08 -5.12
N LEU A 127 20.99 -1.05 -4.80
CA LEU A 127 19.68 -1.21 -5.39
C LEU A 127 18.62 -0.93 -4.32
N PRO A 128 17.89 0.20 -4.40
CA PRO A 128 16.74 0.44 -3.55
C PRO A 128 15.73 -0.69 -3.73
N GLU A 129 15.15 -1.18 -2.63
CA GLU A 129 14.07 -2.14 -2.72
C GLU A 129 12.80 -1.41 -3.15
N GLU A 130 12.33 -1.67 -4.37
CA GLU A 130 11.05 -1.16 -4.87
C GLU A 130 9.95 -2.17 -4.53
N ASN A 131 9.23 -1.94 -3.44
CA ASN A 131 8.04 -2.73 -3.11
C ASN A 131 6.85 -2.13 -3.86
N ALA A 132 6.71 -2.51 -5.14
CA ALA A 132 5.82 -1.89 -6.13
C ALA A 132 4.36 -1.64 -5.68
N GLU A 133 3.76 -2.49 -4.85
CA GLU A 133 2.40 -2.25 -4.33
C GLU A 133 2.37 -1.29 -3.14
N SER A 134 3.25 -1.49 -2.16
CA SER A 134 3.35 -0.58 -1.01
C SER A 134 3.79 0.82 -1.44
N ASP A 135 4.64 0.89 -2.47
CA ASP A 135 5.13 2.13 -3.03
C ASP A 135 4.04 2.86 -3.80
N LYS A 136 3.11 2.17 -4.47
CA LYS A 136 1.95 2.84 -5.10
C LYS A 136 1.08 3.58 -4.07
N ILE A 137 0.78 2.94 -2.94
CA ILE A 137 -0.01 3.58 -1.87
C ILE A 137 0.78 4.76 -1.27
N ARG A 138 2.06 4.56 -0.95
CA ARG A 138 2.94 5.61 -0.42
C ARG A 138 3.04 6.79 -1.39
N LEU A 139 3.24 6.54 -2.67
CA LEU A 139 3.31 7.56 -3.72
C LEU A 139 2.01 8.34 -3.85
N ASN A 140 0.85 7.68 -3.75
CA ASN A 140 -0.45 8.36 -3.80
C ASN A 140 -0.67 9.25 -2.56
N ILE A 141 -0.23 8.80 -1.38
CA ILE A 141 -0.24 9.61 -0.16
C ILE A 141 0.67 10.83 -0.32
N ILE A 142 1.91 10.64 -0.81
CA ILE A 142 2.85 11.75 -1.05
C ILE A 142 2.25 12.75 -2.04
N LYS A 143 1.70 12.28 -3.17
CA LYS A 143 1.02 13.14 -4.16
C LYS A 143 -0.13 13.93 -3.55
N LEU A 144 -0.90 13.32 -2.64
CA LEU A 144 -1.95 14.04 -1.91
C LEU A 144 -1.35 15.14 -1.04
N TYR A 145 -0.28 14.87 -0.28
CA TYR A 145 0.38 15.89 0.54
C TYR A 145 0.95 17.03 -0.31
N ASP A 146 1.61 16.72 -1.41
CA ASP A 146 2.13 17.72 -2.35
C ASP A 146 1.00 18.59 -2.91
N TYR A 147 -0.10 17.96 -3.35
CA TYR A 147 -1.30 18.66 -3.80
C TYR A 147 -1.90 19.58 -2.72
N LEU A 148 -2.01 19.10 -1.48
CA LEU A 148 -2.56 19.88 -0.38
C LEU A 148 -1.65 21.06 0.00
N ARG A 149 -0.33 20.89 -0.11
CA ARG A 149 0.66 21.94 0.18
C ARG A 149 0.58 23.12 -0.79
N GLU A 150 0.22 22.88 -2.04
CA GLU A 150 0.07 23.93 -3.07
C GLU A 150 -1.27 24.68 -2.99
N LYS A 151 -2.25 24.15 -2.24
CA LYS A 151 -3.58 24.76 -2.13
C LYS A 151 -3.58 25.96 -1.19
N LYS A 152 -4.12 27.08 -1.67
CA LYS A 152 -4.35 28.31 -0.89
C LYS A 152 -5.40 28.15 0.22
N SER A 153 -6.36 27.25 0.02
CA SER A 153 -7.44 26.99 0.96
C SER A 153 -7.78 25.50 0.96
N LEU A 154 -7.94 24.93 2.15
CA LEU A 154 -8.28 23.53 2.34
C LEU A 154 -9.80 23.34 2.48
N PRO A 155 -10.36 22.18 2.09
CA PRO A 155 -11.78 21.87 2.31
C PRO A 155 -12.12 21.84 3.80
N GLN A 156 -13.32 22.32 4.18
CA GLN A 156 -13.77 22.33 5.57
C GLN A 156 -13.84 20.93 6.18
N LEU A 157 -14.27 19.92 5.42
CA LEU A 157 -14.25 18.52 5.85
C LEU A 157 -12.84 18.07 6.28
N LEU A 158 -11.80 18.42 5.52
CA LEU A 158 -10.42 18.06 5.85
C LEU A 158 -9.95 18.79 7.12
N LEU A 159 -10.22 20.09 7.22
CA LEU A 159 -9.90 20.88 8.42
C LEU A 159 -10.61 20.33 9.66
N ARG A 160 -11.87 19.95 9.51
CA ARG A 160 -12.70 19.37 10.57
C ARG A 160 -12.16 18.01 11.00
N PHE A 161 -11.84 17.13 10.05
CA PHE A 161 -11.35 15.79 10.31
C PHE A 161 -9.94 15.78 10.92
N ALA A 162 -9.06 16.68 10.50
CA ALA A 162 -7.70 16.79 10.99
C ALA A 162 -7.57 17.64 12.28
N SER A 163 -8.65 18.26 12.73
CA SER A 163 -8.65 19.07 13.95
C SER A 163 -8.48 18.19 15.18
N LEU A 164 -7.58 18.59 16.08
CA LEU A 164 -7.41 17.99 17.40
C LEU A 164 -8.35 18.60 18.46
N GLN A 165 -9.17 19.58 18.07
CA GLN A 165 -10.10 20.23 18.99
C GLN A 165 -11.41 19.43 19.07
N ASP A 166 -11.80 19.08 20.29
CA ASP A 166 -13.13 18.57 20.57
C ASP A 166 -14.17 19.64 20.30
N ASN A 167 -15.15 19.27 19.48
CA ASN A 167 -16.26 20.14 19.16
C ASN A 167 -17.51 19.66 19.88
N ALA A 168 -18.32 20.61 20.36
CA ALA A 168 -19.61 20.29 20.95
C ALA A 168 -20.47 19.51 19.94
N LEU A 169 -21.02 18.38 20.39
CA LEU A 169 -21.99 17.63 19.61
C LEU A 169 -23.25 18.47 19.44
N LYS A 170 -23.85 18.39 18.25
CA LYS A 170 -25.16 18.99 18.03
C LYS A 170 -26.22 18.19 18.80
N PRO A 171 -27.24 18.85 19.37
CA PRO A 171 -28.33 18.17 20.04
C PRO A 171 -29.12 17.29 19.06
N LEU A 172 -29.80 16.28 19.59
CA LEU A 172 -30.73 15.46 18.81
C LEU A 172 -31.90 16.31 18.31
N LEU A 173 -32.45 15.92 17.16
CA LEU A 173 -33.66 16.55 16.64
C LEU A 173 -34.82 16.34 17.61
N THR A 174 -35.60 17.39 17.84
CA THR A 174 -36.87 17.29 18.57
C THR A 174 -37.90 16.47 17.79
N GLY A 175 -38.99 16.07 18.44
CA GLY A 175 -40.07 15.34 17.77
C GLY A 175 -40.66 16.10 16.58
N THR A 176 -40.85 17.41 16.71
CA THR A 176 -41.34 18.27 15.61
C THR A 176 -40.36 18.33 14.44
N GLN A 177 -39.07 18.53 14.73
CA GLN A 177 -38.03 18.56 13.70
C GLN A 177 -37.88 17.21 12.98
N ASN A 178 -38.04 16.09 13.70
CA ASN A 178 -38.05 14.76 13.08
C ASN A 178 -39.22 14.59 12.11
N VAL A 179 -40.42 15.08 12.47
CA VAL A 179 -41.59 15.04 11.58
C VAL A 179 -41.36 15.90 10.35
N GLU A 180 -40.83 17.12 10.52
CA GLU A 180 -40.47 18.00 9.40
C GLU A 180 -39.46 17.33 8.46
N LYS A 181 -38.37 16.77 9.01
CA LYS A 181 -37.31 16.12 8.22
C LYS A 181 -37.75 14.82 7.57
N SER A 182 -38.78 14.15 8.08
CA SER A 182 -39.33 12.95 7.45
C SER A 182 -39.88 13.21 6.04
N SER A 183 -40.34 14.43 5.75
CA SER A 183 -40.83 14.83 4.42
C SER A 183 -39.72 14.94 3.36
N PHE A 184 -38.46 14.98 3.80
CA PHE A 184 -37.27 15.04 2.95
C PHE A 184 -36.63 13.65 2.75
N HIS A 185 -37.18 12.59 3.36
CA HIS A 185 -36.79 11.22 3.03
C HIS A 185 -37.47 10.81 1.72
N TYR A 186 -36.81 11.11 0.59
CA TYR A 186 -37.41 10.94 -0.73
C TYR A 186 -37.39 9.51 -1.28
N GLY A 187 -36.52 8.63 -0.77
CA GLY A 187 -36.56 7.25 -1.23
C GLY A 187 -35.69 6.27 -0.47
N GLN A 188 -36.04 5.01 -0.70
CA GLN A 188 -35.46 3.82 -0.12
C GLN A 188 -35.18 2.85 -1.28
N MET A 189 -33.98 2.28 -1.35
CA MET A 189 -33.65 1.36 -2.46
C MET A 189 -34.40 0.02 -2.39
N ARG A 190 -34.78 -0.40 -1.18
CA ARG A 190 -35.43 -1.67 -0.91
C ARG A 190 -36.72 -1.44 -0.15
N GLY A 191 -37.87 -1.72 -0.78
CA GLY A 191 -39.19 -1.58 -0.17
C GLY A 191 -39.55 -2.69 0.83
N ASP A 192 -38.79 -3.79 0.85
CA ASP A 192 -39.02 -4.95 1.72
C ASP A 192 -38.49 -4.77 3.15
N ILE A 193 -37.62 -3.78 3.39
CA ILE A 193 -36.99 -3.53 4.69
C ILE A 193 -37.21 -2.06 5.09
N SER A 194 -38.10 -1.84 6.06
CA SER A 194 -38.27 -0.52 6.69
C SER A 194 -37.07 -0.18 7.57
N LEU A 195 -36.69 1.11 7.59
CA LEU A 195 -35.71 1.61 8.55
C LEU A 195 -36.21 1.43 10.00
N SER A 196 -35.31 1.14 10.92
CA SER A 196 -35.58 1.21 12.36
C SER A 196 -35.75 2.67 12.80
N PRO A 197 -36.32 2.94 14.00
CA PRO A 197 -36.38 4.29 14.55
C PRO A 197 -35.02 5.00 14.63
N SER A 198 -33.96 4.29 15.05
CA SER A 198 -32.60 4.85 15.15
C SER A 198 -31.96 5.12 13.79
N GLN A 199 -32.24 4.28 12.79
CA GLN A 199 -31.79 4.54 11.41
C GLN A 199 -32.53 5.74 10.81
N ARG A 200 -33.84 5.89 11.07
CA ARG A 200 -34.59 7.09 10.65
C ARG A 200 -34.05 8.36 11.30
N GLU A 201 -33.77 8.33 12.60
CA GLU A 201 -33.15 9.46 13.31
C GLU A 201 -31.80 9.84 12.67
N ALA A 202 -30.94 8.85 12.38
CA ALA A 202 -29.68 9.08 11.70
C ALA A 202 -29.87 9.68 10.29
N LEU A 203 -30.85 9.21 9.52
CA LEU A 203 -31.19 9.78 8.21
C LEU A 203 -31.69 11.22 8.34
N HIS A 204 -32.56 11.52 9.31
CA HIS A 204 -33.05 12.88 9.52
C HIS A 204 -31.93 13.85 9.90
N HIS A 205 -30.97 13.40 10.73
CA HIS A 205 -29.76 14.16 11.03
C HIS A 205 -28.87 14.37 9.81
N PHE A 206 -28.74 13.35 8.93
CA PHE A 206 -28.04 13.50 7.66
C PHE A 206 -28.67 14.63 6.81
N LEU A 207 -30.01 14.71 6.78
CA LEU A 207 -30.77 15.75 6.06
C LEU A 207 -30.68 17.15 6.69
N THR A 208 -29.95 17.34 7.78
CA THR A 208 -29.65 18.67 8.34
C THR A 208 -28.20 19.10 8.13
N LEU A 209 -27.33 18.22 7.62
CA LEU A 209 -25.91 18.49 7.48
C LEU A 209 -25.62 19.73 6.63
N GLU A 210 -26.19 19.82 5.43
CA GLU A 210 -25.92 20.96 4.53
C GLU A 210 -26.48 22.28 5.09
N GLU A 211 -27.73 22.28 5.53
CA GLU A 211 -28.41 23.47 6.07
C GLU A 211 -27.71 24.05 7.30
N GLU A 212 -27.17 23.19 8.15
CA GLU A 212 -26.53 23.59 9.39
C GLU A 212 -24.99 23.63 9.29
N GLY A 213 -24.43 23.58 8.08
CA GLY A 213 -22.99 23.65 7.83
C GLY A 213 -22.19 22.55 8.54
N GLY A 214 -22.73 21.34 8.63
CA GLY A 214 -22.04 20.17 9.18
C GLY A 214 -21.40 19.31 8.10
N GLU A 215 -20.18 18.84 8.35
CA GLU A 215 -19.43 18.01 7.39
C GLU A 215 -19.39 16.53 7.74
N ILE A 216 -19.58 16.18 9.03
CA ILE A 216 -19.38 14.82 9.54
C ILE A 216 -20.57 14.41 10.41
N LEU A 217 -21.15 13.25 10.09
CA LEU A 217 -22.12 12.56 10.94
C LEU A 217 -21.58 11.19 11.32
N ALA A 218 -21.37 10.98 12.62
CA ALA A 218 -20.97 9.68 13.14
C ALA A 218 -22.20 8.81 13.42
N ILE A 219 -22.23 7.60 12.84
CA ILE A 219 -23.32 6.63 13.04
C ILE A 219 -22.73 5.39 13.70
N ASN A 220 -23.11 5.17 14.95
CA ASN A 220 -22.74 3.98 15.69
C ASN A 220 -23.79 2.89 15.51
N GLY A 221 -23.35 1.68 15.18
CA GLY A 221 -24.23 0.52 15.10
C GLY A 221 -23.43 -0.77 15.33
N PRO A 222 -23.87 -1.67 16.22
CA PRO A 222 -23.31 -3.02 16.32
C PRO A 222 -23.35 -3.80 14.99
N PRO A 223 -22.65 -4.95 14.89
CA PRO A 223 -22.82 -5.86 13.76
C PRO A 223 -24.30 -6.24 13.57
N GLY A 224 -24.78 -6.28 12.33
CA GLY A 224 -26.17 -6.65 12.01
C GLY A 224 -27.23 -5.56 12.17
N THR A 225 -26.89 -4.33 12.59
CA THR A 225 -27.88 -3.25 12.79
C THR A 225 -28.28 -2.48 11.52
N GLY A 226 -28.15 -3.11 10.34
CA GLY A 226 -28.62 -2.55 9.07
C GLY A 226 -27.99 -1.22 8.63
N LYS A 227 -26.71 -0.95 8.97
CA LYS A 227 -25.99 0.26 8.52
C LYS A 227 -26.00 0.43 6.99
N THR A 228 -25.92 -0.68 6.27
CA THR A 228 -26.07 -0.72 4.81
C THR A 228 -27.43 -0.19 4.36
N THR A 229 -28.53 -0.62 4.99
CA THR A 229 -29.89 -0.18 4.66
C THR A 229 -30.04 1.33 4.86
N LEU A 230 -29.41 1.89 5.89
CA LEU A 230 -29.35 3.33 6.09
C LEU A 230 -28.57 4.01 4.96
N LEU A 231 -27.39 3.51 4.59
CA LEU A 231 -26.59 4.05 3.48
C LEU A 231 -27.36 4.04 2.15
N GLN A 232 -28.09 2.96 1.85
CA GLN A 232 -28.96 2.86 0.68
C GLN A 232 -30.03 3.96 0.67
N SER A 233 -30.64 4.24 1.82
CA SER A 233 -31.69 5.26 1.95
C SER A 233 -31.11 6.68 1.79
N VAL A 234 -29.91 6.93 2.31
CA VAL A 234 -29.16 8.17 2.09
C VAL A 234 -28.91 8.38 0.59
N VAL A 235 -28.35 7.38 -0.09
CA VAL A 235 -28.03 7.47 -1.53
C VAL A 235 -29.29 7.68 -2.37
N ALA A 236 -30.35 6.89 -2.12
CA ALA A 236 -31.61 7.03 -2.85
C ALA A 236 -32.23 8.42 -2.66
N THR A 237 -32.22 8.92 -1.43
CA THR A 237 -32.72 10.27 -1.12
C THR A 237 -31.95 11.34 -1.88
N MET A 238 -30.60 11.30 -1.86
CA MET A 238 -29.76 12.25 -2.59
C MET A 238 -29.99 12.23 -4.12
N TRP A 239 -30.24 11.05 -4.68
CA TRP A 239 -30.50 10.89 -6.12
C TRP A 239 -31.85 11.47 -6.51
N ILE A 240 -32.90 11.17 -5.74
CA ILE A 240 -34.25 11.67 -6.01
C ILE A 240 -34.29 13.18 -5.78
N GLU A 241 -33.66 13.69 -4.74
CA GLU A 241 -33.50 15.13 -4.51
C GLU A 241 -32.84 15.83 -5.70
N ALA A 242 -31.75 15.27 -6.22
CA ALA A 242 -31.08 15.81 -7.41
C ALA A 242 -32.00 15.83 -8.64
N ALA A 243 -32.80 14.77 -8.84
CA ALA A 243 -33.77 14.68 -9.92
C ALA A 243 -34.91 15.69 -9.77
N LEU A 244 -35.47 15.84 -8.57
CA LEU A 244 -36.49 16.84 -8.24
C LEU A 244 -35.97 18.27 -8.44
N ALA A 245 -34.70 18.51 -8.16
CA ALA A 245 -34.01 19.77 -8.44
C ALA A 245 -33.66 19.98 -9.93
N GLY A 246 -34.03 19.05 -10.82
CA GLY A 246 -33.78 19.13 -12.25
C GLY A 246 -32.31 18.97 -12.65
N LYS A 247 -31.46 18.38 -11.80
CA LYS A 247 -30.05 18.12 -12.12
C LYS A 247 -29.94 17.00 -13.16
N ARG A 248 -29.10 17.22 -14.17
CA ARG A 248 -28.88 16.24 -15.26
C ARG A 248 -28.13 14.98 -14.81
N GLN A 249 -27.33 15.09 -13.76
CA GLN A 249 -26.51 14.00 -13.23
C GLN A 249 -26.76 13.84 -11.73
N PRO A 250 -26.78 12.59 -11.21
CA PRO A 250 -26.84 12.35 -9.77
C PRO A 250 -25.55 12.85 -9.08
N PRO A 251 -25.60 13.09 -7.76
CA PRO A 251 -24.40 13.47 -7.02
C PRO A 251 -23.37 12.34 -7.05
N ILE A 252 -22.09 12.73 -7.07
CA ILE A 252 -20.97 11.78 -6.93
C ILE A 252 -20.89 11.39 -5.46
N ILE A 253 -20.93 10.08 -5.19
CA ILE A 253 -20.85 9.50 -3.86
C ILE A 253 -19.64 8.57 -3.83
N VAL A 254 -18.75 8.80 -2.87
CA VAL A 254 -17.54 7.99 -2.68
C VAL A 254 -17.71 7.15 -1.43
N ALA A 255 -17.76 5.84 -1.58
CA ALA A 255 -17.78 4.89 -0.47
C ALA A 255 -16.39 4.27 -0.29
N THR A 256 -15.84 4.34 0.92
CA THR A 256 -14.50 3.82 1.23
C THR A 256 -14.56 2.90 2.44
N SER A 257 -13.73 1.86 2.45
CA SER A 257 -13.53 1.00 3.63
C SER A 257 -12.09 0.54 3.71
N THR A 258 -11.64 0.23 4.93
CA THR A 258 -10.37 -0.47 5.17
C THR A 258 -10.46 -1.97 4.88
N ASN A 259 -11.67 -2.50 4.63
CA ASN A 259 -11.89 -3.91 4.30
C ASN A 259 -12.52 -4.04 2.90
N ASN A 260 -11.82 -4.73 2.00
CA ASN A 260 -12.30 -5.01 0.65
C ASN A 260 -13.66 -5.72 0.62
N GLN A 261 -13.94 -6.61 1.59
CA GLN A 261 -15.25 -7.27 1.67
C GLN A 261 -16.38 -6.28 1.92
N ALA A 262 -16.16 -5.23 2.73
CA ALA A 262 -17.17 -4.21 2.96
C ALA A 262 -17.41 -3.36 1.70
N VAL A 263 -16.37 -3.07 0.93
CA VAL A 263 -16.51 -2.40 -0.38
C VAL A 263 -17.30 -3.27 -1.36
N THR A 264 -16.99 -4.56 -1.44
CA THR A 264 -17.72 -5.51 -2.28
C THR A 264 -19.20 -5.57 -1.88
N ASN A 265 -19.51 -5.66 -0.59
CA ASN A 265 -20.89 -5.66 -0.11
C ASN A 265 -21.65 -4.42 -0.57
N VAL A 266 -21.05 -3.22 -0.39
CA VAL A 266 -21.63 -1.97 -0.88
C VAL A 266 -21.89 -2.05 -2.39
N ILE A 267 -20.90 -2.46 -3.20
CA ILE A 267 -21.08 -2.57 -4.65
C ILE A 267 -22.22 -3.54 -4.99
N GLU A 268 -22.26 -4.72 -4.38
CA GLU A 268 -23.31 -5.73 -4.61
C GLU A 268 -24.70 -5.22 -4.21
N ASP A 269 -24.78 -4.48 -3.10
CA ASP A 269 -26.01 -3.90 -2.58
C ASP A 269 -26.60 -2.83 -3.51
N PHE A 270 -25.76 -2.12 -4.27
CA PHE A 270 -26.20 -1.13 -5.26
C PHE A 270 -26.22 -1.69 -6.70
N ALA A 271 -25.56 -2.82 -6.96
CA ALA A 271 -25.63 -3.55 -8.22
C ALA A 271 -26.95 -4.34 -8.29
N VAL A 272 -28.06 -3.64 -8.51
CA VAL A 272 -29.33 -4.31 -8.78
C VAL A 272 -29.17 -5.16 -10.05
N LYS A 273 -29.44 -6.47 -9.93
CA LYS A 273 -29.56 -7.38 -11.07
C LYS A 273 -30.59 -6.79 -12.03
N SER A 274 -30.19 -6.64 -13.29
CA SER A 274 -31.01 -6.19 -14.42
C SER A 274 -32.19 -7.15 -14.68
N GLY A 275 -33.21 -7.11 -13.83
CA GLY A 275 -34.38 -7.96 -13.88
C GLY A 275 -35.49 -7.38 -13.00
N GLU A 276 -36.37 -6.62 -13.65
CA GLU A 276 -37.70 -6.16 -13.22
C GLU A 276 -37.75 -5.24 -11.98
N ASP A 277 -38.18 -4.00 -12.23
CA ASP A 277 -38.65 -2.98 -11.26
C ASP A 277 -37.64 -2.27 -10.33
N SER A 278 -36.45 -1.92 -10.81
CA SER A 278 -35.61 -0.92 -10.12
C SER A 278 -35.29 0.29 -10.99
N VAL A 279 -35.81 1.45 -10.57
CA VAL A 279 -35.59 2.77 -11.19
C VAL A 279 -34.14 3.26 -11.03
N LEU A 280 -33.34 2.63 -10.15
CA LEU A 280 -31.99 3.06 -9.78
C LEU A 280 -30.87 2.15 -10.32
N GLY A 281 -31.21 1.10 -11.08
CA GLY A 281 -30.29 -0.02 -11.42
C GLY A 281 -29.12 0.28 -12.38
N ASN A 282 -28.94 1.51 -12.87
CA ASN A 282 -27.86 1.88 -13.79
C ASN A 282 -26.81 2.83 -13.15
N ALA A 283 -26.43 2.56 -11.90
CA ALA A 283 -25.28 3.23 -11.29
C ALA A 283 -23.98 2.75 -11.95
N GLY A 284 -23.29 3.62 -12.70
CA GLY A 284 -21.96 3.32 -13.20
C GLY A 284 -20.94 3.29 -12.06
N PHE A 285 -20.45 2.11 -11.69
CA PHE A 285 -19.38 1.97 -10.70
C PHE A 285 -18.02 2.06 -11.39
N LEU A 286 -17.22 3.06 -11.02
CA LEU A 286 -15.81 3.12 -11.37
C LEU A 286 -15.01 2.48 -10.22
N LYS A 287 -14.19 1.47 -10.55
CA LYS A 287 -13.21 0.89 -9.63
C LYS A 287 -11.92 1.70 -9.61
#